data_AF-A0A6B3BPP2-F1
#
_entry.id   AF-A0A6B3BPP2-F1
#
_cell.length_a   1.000
_cell.length_b   1.000
_cell.length_c   1.000
_cell.angle_alpha   90.00
_cell.angle_beta   90.00
_cell.angle_gamma   90.00
#
_symmetry.space_group_name_H-M   'P 1'
#
loop_
_entity.id
_entity.type
_entity.pdbx_description
1 polymer ?
#
loop_
_entity_poly.entity_id
_entity_poly.type
_entity_poly.pdbx_seq_one_letter_code
_entity_poly.pdbx_strand_id
1 'polypeptide(L)'
;MTTPDPAGSRAVLIGVHSSADALGLGELPAVEKNLAELRRVLTDGTVWGLPDEHCLYIPEPTYPHEVLTEVERAAAEATDTLLLYYAGHGLLVGEEQDLHLALSGVKWDDDCLSYSKLRARLRQAGIRARRTVVILDCCYSGKALGEMSPESPCTVPDLQRVVAQKADIEGVCVLTASAATRKALAPIGEKFTAFTGELIHVLCNGVSGSGEFLDMTMIYDAVSDRLANRQGVPEPQFGTRGHGADIVLARNRAFTAAINENEVPIDMADSYPLNTLAAAPASLQPPDRGLPPVVGTYKGIEIRSERVLLQFLRSQQGGNSSE
;
A
#
# COMPACT_ATOMS: atom_id res chain seq x y z
N MET A 1 17.58 -7.98 -0.23
CA MET A 1 16.21 -7.92 -0.77
C MET A 1 16.31 -7.58 -2.25
N THR A 2 15.48 -8.18 -3.10
CA THR A 2 15.46 -7.89 -4.55
C THR A 2 14.08 -7.40 -4.95
N THR A 3 14.03 -6.43 -5.85
CA THR A 3 12.78 -6.00 -6.49
C THR A 3 12.23 -7.13 -7.36
N PRO A 4 10.90 -7.17 -7.57
CA PRO A 4 10.30 -8.08 -8.52
C PRO A 4 10.90 -7.94 -9.92
N ASP A 5 11.13 -9.05 -10.61
CA ASP A 5 11.55 -9.04 -12.02
C ASP A 5 10.35 -8.71 -12.92
N PRO A 6 10.35 -7.58 -13.66
CA PRO A 6 9.22 -7.21 -14.50
C PRO A 6 8.89 -8.22 -15.60
N ALA A 7 9.89 -8.93 -16.14
CA ALA A 7 9.68 -9.91 -17.20
C ALA A 7 8.96 -11.16 -16.69
N GLY A 8 9.34 -11.63 -15.50
CA GLY A 8 8.74 -12.78 -14.83
C GLY A 8 7.48 -12.46 -14.01
N SER A 9 7.03 -11.20 -13.98
CA SER A 9 5.91 -10.77 -13.12
C SER A 9 4.61 -10.57 -13.88
N ARG A 10 3.48 -10.68 -13.18
CA ARG A 10 2.15 -10.37 -13.69
C ARG A 10 1.35 -9.57 -12.65
N ALA A 11 0.56 -8.62 -13.12
CA ALA A 11 -0.44 -7.94 -12.31
C ALA A 11 -1.83 -8.11 -12.92
N VAL A 12 -2.83 -8.37 -12.09
CA VAL A 12 -4.24 -8.43 -12.48
C VAL A 12 -5.00 -7.41 -11.64
N LEU A 13 -5.53 -6.38 -12.29
CA LEU A 13 -6.28 -5.28 -11.67
C LEU A 13 -7.75 -5.41 -12.01
N ILE A 14 -8.58 -5.70 -11.01
CA ILE A 14 -10.02 -5.93 -11.15
C ILE A 14 -10.75 -4.79 -10.44
N GLY A 15 -11.75 -4.21 -11.09
CA GLY A 15 -12.45 -3.03 -10.60
C GLY A 15 -13.92 -3.05 -10.94
N VAL A 16 -14.75 -2.81 -9.94
CA VAL A 16 -16.20 -2.67 -10.09
C VAL A 16 -16.59 -1.31 -9.50
N HIS A 17 -16.81 -0.35 -10.38
CA HIS A 17 -17.20 1.03 -10.10
C HIS A 17 -18.68 1.29 -10.36
N SER A 18 -19.31 0.58 -11.29
CA SER A 18 -20.75 0.55 -11.45
C SER A 18 -21.35 -0.25 -10.31
N SER A 19 -22.48 0.21 -9.75
CA SER A 19 -23.17 -0.58 -8.74
C SER A 19 -23.49 -1.97 -9.33
N ALA A 20 -23.43 -3.01 -8.51
CA ALA A 20 -24.43 -4.06 -8.63
C ALA A 20 -25.78 -3.43 -8.23
N ASP A 21 -26.41 -2.65 -9.12
CA ASP A 21 -27.67 -1.95 -8.85
C ASP A 21 -28.74 -2.94 -8.36
N ALA A 22 -28.69 -4.17 -8.87
CA ALA A 22 -29.52 -5.28 -8.42
C ALA A 22 -29.31 -5.65 -6.93
N LEU A 23 -28.11 -5.46 -6.38
CA LEU A 23 -27.79 -5.68 -4.96
C LEU A 23 -27.96 -4.42 -4.08
N GLY A 24 -28.25 -3.26 -4.70
CA GLY A 24 -28.45 -1.99 -4.00
C GLY A 24 -27.19 -1.48 -3.26
N LEU A 25 -26.00 -1.82 -3.75
CA LEU A 25 -24.73 -1.46 -3.10
C LEU A 25 -24.27 -0.04 -3.43
N GLY A 26 -24.80 0.55 -4.50
CA GLY A 26 -24.47 1.90 -4.98
C GLY A 26 -23.11 1.98 -5.67
N GLU A 27 -22.91 3.05 -6.43
CA GLU A 27 -21.74 3.20 -7.29
C GLU A 27 -20.48 3.55 -6.49
N LEU A 28 -19.32 3.18 -7.05
CA LEU A 28 -18.00 3.52 -6.56
C LEU A 28 -17.15 4.14 -7.70
N PRO A 29 -17.49 5.33 -8.24
CA PRO A 29 -16.80 5.91 -9.40
C PRO A 29 -15.28 6.10 -9.23
N ALA A 30 -14.81 6.20 -7.99
CA ALA A 30 -13.39 6.27 -7.68
C ALA A 30 -12.61 5.01 -8.08
N VAL A 31 -13.26 3.84 -8.13
CA VAL A 31 -12.63 2.57 -8.49
C VAL A 31 -12.12 2.57 -9.93
N GLU A 32 -12.84 3.19 -10.88
CA GLU A 32 -12.36 3.34 -12.27
C GLU A 32 -10.99 4.04 -12.31
N LYS A 33 -10.88 5.14 -11.56
CA LYS A 33 -9.67 5.95 -11.46
C LYS A 33 -8.55 5.23 -10.72
N ASN A 34 -8.88 4.41 -9.71
CA ASN A 34 -7.91 3.58 -9.00
C ASN A 34 -7.16 2.67 -9.98
N LEU A 35 -7.89 1.91 -10.79
CA LEU A 35 -7.27 0.93 -11.68
C LEU A 35 -6.41 1.61 -12.74
N ALA A 36 -6.90 2.71 -13.33
CA ALA A 36 -6.15 3.45 -14.34
C ALA A 36 -4.82 4.00 -13.78
N GLU A 37 -4.85 4.56 -12.57
CA GLU A 37 -3.66 5.10 -11.92
C GLU A 37 -2.71 3.99 -11.44
N LEU A 38 -3.23 2.91 -10.85
CA LEU A 38 -2.42 1.76 -10.44
C LEU A 38 -1.71 1.13 -11.62
N ARG A 39 -2.40 0.94 -12.76
CA ARG A 39 -1.76 0.46 -13.99
C ARG A 39 -0.59 1.37 -14.36
N ARG A 40 -0.81 2.68 -14.44
CA ARG A 40 0.24 3.67 -14.76
C ARG A 40 1.42 3.58 -13.80
N VAL A 41 1.17 3.43 -12.50
CA VAL A 41 2.20 3.36 -11.46
C VAL A 41 2.99 2.05 -11.51
N LEU A 42 2.32 0.92 -11.74
CA LEU A 42 2.99 -0.39 -11.83
C LEU A 42 3.84 -0.52 -13.11
N THR A 43 3.42 0.12 -14.20
CA THR A 43 4.19 0.17 -15.46
C THR A 43 5.30 1.24 -15.44
N ASP A 44 5.33 2.11 -14.44
CA ASP A 44 6.35 3.15 -14.29
C ASP A 44 7.71 2.51 -13.95
N GLY A 45 8.71 2.75 -14.81
CA GLY A 45 10.06 2.20 -14.66
C GLY A 45 10.82 2.65 -13.41
N THR A 46 10.33 3.68 -12.71
CA THR A 46 10.89 4.14 -11.43
C THR A 46 10.24 3.47 -10.21
N VAL A 47 9.14 2.73 -10.41
CA VAL A 47 8.40 2.03 -9.35
C VAL A 47 8.62 0.52 -9.47
N TRP A 48 8.11 -0.08 -10.55
CA TRP A 48 8.27 -1.50 -10.86
C TRP A 48 8.69 -1.69 -12.32
N GLY A 49 8.09 -0.97 -13.27
CA GLY A 49 8.44 -1.08 -14.68
C GLY A 49 7.87 -2.35 -15.32
N LEU A 50 6.72 -2.81 -14.83
CA LEU A 50 6.01 -3.94 -15.39
C LEU A 50 5.65 -3.64 -16.87
N PRO A 51 5.94 -4.55 -17.82
CA PRO A 51 5.47 -4.37 -19.20
C PRO A 51 3.94 -4.20 -19.24
N ASP A 52 3.45 -3.37 -20.15
CA ASP A 52 2.02 -3.09 -20.28
C ASP A 52 1.20 -4.36 -20.52
N GLU A 53 1.74 -5.29 -21.32
CA GLU A 53 1.14 -6.61 -21.57
C GLU A 53 1.11 -7.54 -20.35
N HIS A 54 1.91 -7.26 -19.33
CA HIS A 54 1.96 -8.01 -18.07
C HIS A 54 1.05 -7.39 -16.99
N CYS A 55 0.45 -6.23 -17.25
CA CYS A 55 -0.50 -5.56 -16.37
C CYS A 55 -1.93 -5.68 -16.93
N LEU A 56 -2.60 -6.79 -16.58
CA LEU A 56 -3.96 -7.04 -17.01
C LEU A 56 -4.95 -6.13 -16.27
N TYR A 57 -5.84 -5.49 -17.03
CA TYR A 57 -6.86 -4.57 -16.56
C TYR A 57 -8.25 -5.14 -16.89
N ILE A 58 -9.04 -5.43 -15.86
CA ILE A 58 -10.37 -6.06 -15.97
C ILE A 58 -11.42 -5.12 -15.31
N PRO A 59 -11.96 -4.15 -16.05
CA PRO A 59 -13.03 -3.27 -15.56
C PRO A 59 -14.38 -3.97 -15.67
N GLU A 60 -15.25 -3.77 -14.69
CA GLU A 60 -16.65 -4.21 -14.72
C GLU A 60 -16.86 -5.67 -15.16
N PRO A 61 -16.07 -6.66 -14.67
CA PRO A 61 -16.30 -8.05 -15.03
C PRO A 61 -17.73 -8.44 -14.72
N THR A 62 -18.39 -9.16 -15.62
CA THR A 62 -19.78 -9.55 -15.44
C THR A 62 -19.88 -10.92 -14.79
N TYR A 63 -18.99 -11.85 -15.16
CA TYR A 63 -19.08 -13.23 -14.74
C TYR A 63 -17.84 -13.72 -13.97
N PRO A 64 -18.01 -14.47 -12.86
CA PRO A 64 -16.88 -14.97 -12.08
C PRO A 64 -15.88 -15.81 -12.87
N HIS A 65 -16.36 -16.61 -13.82
CA HIS A 65 -15.51 -17.50 -14.61
C HIS A 65 -14.51 -16.75 -15.51
N GLU A 66 -14.86 -15.55 -15.98
CA GLU A 66 -13.96 -14.70 -16.78
C GLU A 66 -12.77 -14.27 -15.93
N VAL A 67 -13.05 -13.75 -14.72
CA VAL A 67 -12.02 -13.34 -13.77
C VAL A 67 -11.14 -14.53 -13.37
N LEU A 68 -11.75 -15.66 -13.03
CA LEU A 68 -11.01 -16.86 -12.63
C LEU A 68 -10.09 -17.37 -13.75
N THR A 69 -10.53 -17.33 -15.00
CA THR A 69 -9.75 -17.77 -16.17
C THR A 69 -8.54 -16.87 -16.37
N GLU A 70 -8.72 -15.54 -16.31
CA GLU A 70 -7.61 -14.59 -16.47
C GLU A 70 -6.61 -14.65 -15.31
N VAL A 71 -7.10 -14.83 -14.08
CA VAL A 71 -6.23 -15.00 -12.91
C VAL A 71 -5.43 -16.30 -12.99
N GLU A 72 -6.06 -17.39 -13.43
CA GLU A 72 -5.38 -18.67 -13.65
C GLU A 72 -4.28 -18.54 -14.72
N ARG A 73 -4.57 -17.85 -15.82
CA ARG A 73 -3.59 -17.56 -16.88
C ARG A 73 -2.42 -16.73 -16.35
N ALA A 74 -2.69 -15.61 -15.67
CA ALA A 74 -1.65 -14.77 -15.09
C ALA A 74 -0.80 -15.52 -14.05
N ALA A 75 -1.42 -16.36 -13.22
CA ALA A 75 -0.72 -17.18 -12.24
C ALA A 75 0.18 -18.25 -12.87
N ALA A 76 -0.24 -18.84 -13.99
CA ALA A 76 0.56 -19.82 -14.73
C ALA A 76 1.77 -19.19 -15.46
N GLU A 77 1.62 -17.93 -15.90
CA GLU A 77 2.67 -17.16 -16.59
C GLU A 77 3.67 -16.50 -15.62
N ALA A 78 3.24 -16.11 -14.42
CA ALA A 78 4.10 -15.45 -13.45
C ALA A 78 5.15 -16.43 -12.87
N THR A 79 6.43 -16.10 -13.05
CA THR A 79 7.57 -16.87 -12.53
C THR A 79 8.31 -16.17 -11.40
N ASP A 80 8.11 -14.87 -11.22
CA ASP A 80 8.71 -14.08 -10.14
C ASP A 80 7.66 -13.54 -9.17
N THR A 81 6.78 -12.64 -9.62
CA THR A 81 5.79 -12.00 -8.74
C THR A 81 4.41 -11.93 -9.40
N LEU A 82 3.37 -12.35 -8.68
CA LEU A 82 1.97 -12.17 -9.06
C LEU A 82 1.31 -11.15 -8.13
N LEU A 83 0.82 -10.03 -8.68
CA LEU A 83 -0.02 -9.07 -7.96
C LEU A 83 -1.47 -9.22 -8.41
N LEU A 84 -2.38 -9.45 -7.46
CA LEU A 84 -3.81 -9.42 -7.67
C LEU A 84 -4.39 -8.24 -6.88
N TYR A 85 -5.04 -7.32 -7.58
CA TYR A 85 -5.74 -6.20 -6.97
C TYR A 85 -7.23 -6.29 -7.31
N TYR A 86 -8.08 -6.16 -6.32
CA TYR A 86 -9.51 -6.00 -6.49
C TYR A 86 -9.98 -4.73 -5.77
N ALA A 87 -10.82 -3.94 -6.43
CA ALA A 87 -11.55 -2.86 -5.79
C ALA A 87 -13.03 -2.88 -6.17
N GLY A 88 -13.88 -2.68 -5.17
CA GLY A 88 -15.33 -2.77 -5.34
C GLY A 88 -16.03 -3.16 -4.05
N HIS A 89 -17.23 -3.72 -4.15
CA HIS A 89 -17.96 -4.21 -2.98
C HIS A 89 -17.53 -5.62 -2.58
N GLY A 90 -17.46 -5.85 -1.27
CA GLY A 90 -17.25 -7.17 -0.66
C GLY A 90 -18.45 -7.55 0.21
N LEU A 91 -18.84 -8.82 0.12
CA LEU A 91 -19.97 -9.40 0.84
C LEU A 91 -19.44 -10.57 1.69
N LEU A 92 -19.92 -10.69 2.93
CA LEU A 92 -19.67 -11.87 3.76
C LEU A 92 -20.91 -12.74 3.71
N VAL A 93 -20.77 -13.93 3.14
CA VAL A 93 -21.89 -14.84 2.85
C VAL A 93 -21.82 -16.07 3.76
N GLY A 94 -22.97 -16.49 4.27
CA GLY A 94 -23.11 -17.69 5.09
C GLY A 94 -22.59 -17.56 6.54
N GLU A 95 -22.73 -18.66 7.28
CA GLU A 95 -22.34 -18.74 8.70
C GLU A 95 -20.82 -18.59 8.90
N GLU A 96 -20.02 -19.06 7.93
CA GLU A 96 -18.56 -18.95 7.96
C GLU A 96 -18.04 -17.56 7.56
N GLN A 97 -18.93 -16.63 7.18
CA GLN A 97 -18.59 -15.28 6.73
C GLN A 97 -17.58 -15.31 5.58
N ASP A 98 -17.87 -16.12 4.56
CA ASP A 98 -17.01 -16.32 3.41
C ASP A 98 -17.03 -15.07 2.51
N LEU A 99 -15.87 -14.59 2.09
CA LEU A 99 -15.80 -13.37 1.29
C LEU A 99 -16.14 -13.60 -0.17
N HIS A 100 -17.14 -12.85 -0.62
CA HIS A 100 -17.61 -12.78 -1.98
C HIS A 100 -17.33 -11.37 -2.53
N LEU A 101 -16.68 -11.30 -3.68
CA LEU A 101 -16.36 -10.06 -4.38
C LEU A 101 -17.47 -9.79 -5.40
N ALA A 102 -18.15 -8.66 -5.27
CA ALA A 102 -19.20 -8.29 -6.22
C ALA A 102 -18.63 -8.08 -7.62
N LEU A 103 -19.42 -8.40 -8.64
CA LEU A 103 -19.11 -8.15 -10.05
C LEU A 103 -20.21 -7.28 -10.66
N SER A 104 -20.02 -6.70 -11.84
CA SER A 104 -20.99 -5.78 -12.44
C SER A 104 -22.32 -6.46 -12.79
N GLY A 105 -22.26 -7.75 -13.13
CA GLY A 105 -23.39 -8.56 -13.61
C GLY A 105 -24.21 -9.26 -12.55
N VAL A 106 -23.82 -9.18 -11.27
CA VAL A 106 -24.40 -10.01 -10.21
C VAL A 106 -25.80 -9.51 -9.83
N LYS A 107 -26.74 -10.45 -9.72
CA LYS A 107 -28.11 -10.16 -9.26
C LYS A 107 -28.36 -10.73 -7.87
N TRP A 108 -27.63 -11.78 -7.51
CA TRP A 108 -27.71 -12.47 -6.24
C TRP A 108 -26.32 -12.64 -5.63
N ASP A 109 -26.25 -12.78 -4.31
CA ASP A 109 -24.98 -12.90 -3.58
C ASP A 109 -24.19 -14.17 -4.00
N ASP A 110 -24.90 -15.22 -4.43
CA ASP A 110 -24.31 -16.47 -4.94
C ASP A 110 -23.62 -16.31 -6.31
N ASP A 111 -23.95 -15.25 -7.07
CA ASP A 111 -23.30 -14.94 -8.34
C ASP A 111 -21.96 -14.22 -8.15
N CYS A 112 -21.68 -13.73 -6.94
CA CYS A 112 -20.44 -13.04 -6.64
C CYS A 112 -19.23 -13.97 -6.72
N LEU A 113 -18.07 -13.39 -6.97
CA LEU A 113 -16.81 -14.13 -7.03
C LEU A 113 -16.37 -14.50 -5.62
N SER A 114 -16.55 -15.77 -5.25
CA SER A 114 -15.99 -16.31 -4.00
C SER A 114 -14.47 -16.17 -3.99
N TYR A 115 -13.95 -15.49 -2.97
CA TYR A 115 -12.52 -15.35 -2.75
C TYR A 115 -11.85 -16.70 -2.43
N SER A 116 -12.57 -17.62 -1.78
CA SER A 116 -12.11 -18.99 -1.55
C SER A 116 -11.91 -19.75 -2.87
N LYS A 117 -12.79 -19.56 -3.87
CA LYS A 117 -12.60 -20.12 -5.22
C LYS A 117 -11.40 -19.49 -5.94
N LEU A 118 -11.24 -18.16 -5.84
CA LEU A 118 -10.10 -17.44 -6.41
C LEU A 118 -8.77 -17.96 -5.84
N ARG A 119 -8.70 -18.14 -4.52
CA ARG A 119 -7.57 -18.75 -3.82
C ARG A 119 -7.30 -20.19 -4.24
N ALA A 120 -8.35 -20.99 -4.38
CA ALA A 120 -8.22 -22.36 -4.86
C ALA A 120 -7.63 -22.40 -6.27
N ARG A 121 -8.05 -21.50 -7.17
CA ARG A 121 -7.48 -21.37 -8.52
C ARG A 121 -6.01 -20.94 -8.49
N LEU A 122 -5.67 -19.98 -7.65
CA LEU A 122 -4.27 -19.60 -7.41
C LEU A 122 -3.43 -20.83 -7.00
N ARG A 123 -3.89 -21.64 -6.03
CA ARG A 123 -3.18 -22.87 -5.64
C ARG A 123 -3.12 -23.91 -6.78
N GLN A 124 -4.21 -24.10 -7.50
CA GLN A 124 -4.35 -25.13 -8.55
C GLN A 124 -3.56 -24.81 -9.82
N ALA A 125 -3.39 -23.53 -10.16
CA ALA A 125 -2.58 -23.08 -11.30
C ALA A 125 -1.10 -23.47 -11.19
N GLY A 126 -0.68 -24.01 -10.04
CA GLY A 126 0.70 -24.41 -9.80
C GLY A 126 1.61 -23.20 -9.80
N ILE A 127 1.24 -22.15 -9.05
CA ILE A 127 1.96 -20.88 -8.95
C ILE A 127 3.46 -21.14 -8.97
N ARG A 128 4.10 -20.67 -10.04
CA ARG A 128 5.56 -20.62 -10.15
C ARG A 128 6.13 -19.31 -9.62
N ALA A 129 5.27 -18.31 -9.44
CA ALA A 129 5.66 -17.04 -8.88
C ALA A 129 6.26 -17.26 -7.48
N ARG A 130 7.45 -16.71 -7.28
CA ARG A 130 8.15 -16.73 -5.99
C ARG A 130 7.42 -15.89 -4.94
N ARG A 131 6.62 -14.93 -5.38
CA ARG A 131 5.91 -13.96 -4.54
C ARG A 131 4.50 -13.80 -5.06
N THR A 132 3.51 -13.84 -4.17
CA THR A 132 2.13 -13.52 -4.53
C THR A 132 1.61 -12.43 -3.60
N VAL A 133 1.05 -11.37 -4.15
CA VAL A 133 0.49 -10.26 -3.39
C VAL A 133 -0.97 -10.12 -3.78
N VAL A 134 -1.85 -10.03 -2.78
CA VAL A 134 -3.28 -9.81 -2.97
C VAL A 134 -3.67 -8.54 -2.22
N ILE A 135 -4.23 -7.58 -2.92
CA ILE A 135 -4.72 -6.32 -2.35
C ILE A 135 -6.22 -6.25 -2.61
N LEU A 136 -7.01 -6.12 -1.54
CA LEU A 136 -8.48 -6.05 -1.61
C LEU A 136 -8.93 -4.70 -1.05
N ASP A 137 -9.28 -3.78 -1.94
CA ASP A 137 -9.86 -2.49 -1.59
C ASP A 137 -11.39 -2.55 -1.65
N CYS A 138 -11.98 -3.18 -0.65
CA CYS A 138 -13.42 -3.44 -0.63
C CYS A 138 -14.06 -3.21 0.74
N CYS A 139 -15.24 -2.58 0.74
CA CYS A 139 -16.04 -2.52 1.96
C CYS A 139 -16.65 -3.89 2.25
N TYR A 140 -16.68 -4.27 3.53
CA TYR A 140 -17.48 -5.40 3.99
C TYR A 140 -18.86 -4.87 4.33
N SER A 141 -19.79 -4.92 3.38
CA SER A 141 -21.18 -4.69 3.76
C SER A 141 -21.60 -5.91 4.57
N GLY A 142 -21.84 -5.74 5.87
CA GLY A 142 -22.38 -6.76 6.78
C GLY A 142 -23.80 -7.21 6.43
N LYS A 143 -24.19 -7.19 5.14
CA LYS A 143 -25.32 -7.97 4.62
C LYS A 143 -24.94 -9.46 4.70
N ALA A 144 -24.76 -9.96 5.91
CA ALA A 144 -24.94 -11.36 6.21
C ALA A 144 -26.43 -11.62 6.04
N LEU A 145 -26.79 -12.52 5.14
CA LEU A 145 -28.18 -12.86 4.88
C LEU A 145 -28.78 -13.50 6.15
N GLY A 146 -29.69 -12.79 6.81
CA GLY A 146 -30.46 -13.28 7.95
C GLY A 146 -30.45 -12.33 9.14
N GLU A 147 -31.45 -11.44 9.19
CA GLU A 147 -31.80 -10.58 10.32
C GLU A 147 -30.63 -9.98 11.10
N MET A 148 -30.17 -8.78 10.70
CA MET A 148 -29.71 -7.81 11.69
C MET A 148 -29.77 -6.39 11.10
N SER A 149 -30.33 -5.49 11.91
CA SER A 149 -30.51 -4.07 11.67
C SER A 149 -29.25 -3.39 11.09
N PRO A 150 -29.38 -2.23 10.42
CA PRO A 150 -28.27 -1.45 9.85
C PRO A 150 -27.23 -0.90 10.87
N GLU A 151 -27.22 -1.42 12.10
CA GLU A 151 -26.45 -0.94 13.25
C GLU A 151 -25.50 -2.00 13.85
N SER A 152 -25.35 -3.19 13.26
CA SER A 152 -24.33 -4.15 13.68
C SER A 152 -23.14 -4.16 12.71
N PRO A 153 -22.16 -3.25 12.88
CA PRO A 153 -20.92 -3.32 12.12
C PRO A 153 -20.21 -4.64 12.40
N CYS A 154 -19.63 -5.26 11.36
CA CYS A 154 -18.65 -6.33 11.55
C CYS A 154 -17.59 -5.83 12.53
N THR A 155 -17.38 -6.55 13.63
CA THR A 155 -16.44 -6.08 14.64
C THR A 155 -15.01 -6.29 14.13
N VAL A 156 -14.07 -5.42 14.51
CA VAL A 156 -12.64 -5.51 14.12
C VAL A 156 -12.04 -6.92 14.38
N PRO A 157 -12.39 -7.66 15.46
CA PRO A 157 -11.96 -9.05 15.67
C PRO A 157 -12.41 -10.03 14.58
N ASP A 158 -13.60 -9.88 14.02
CA ASP A 158 -14.12 -10.77 12.95
C ASP A 158 -13.32 -10.57 11.67
N LEU A 159 -12.99 -9.32 11.39
CA LEU A 159 -12.25 -8.91 10.22
C LEU A 159 -10.79 -9.38 10.24
N GLN A 160 -10.09 -9.25 11.37
CA GLN A 160 -8.72 -9.75 11.52
C GLN A 160 -8.66 -11.27 11.37
N ARG A 161 -9.64 -12.00 11.94
CA ARG A 161 -9.75 -13.47 11.77
C ARG A 161 -9.96 -13.85 10.31
N VAL A 162 -10.88 -13.14 9.66
CA VAL A 162 -11.21 -13.32 8.24
C VAL A 162 -9.97 -13.05 7.36
N VAL A 163 -9.19 -12.02 7.64
CA VAL A 163 -7.94 -11.70 6.92
C VAL A 163 -6.85 -12.75 7.16
N ALA A 164 -6.68 -13.21 8.40
CA ALA A 164 -5.74 -14.28 8.74
C ALA A 164 -6.08 -15.61 8.04
N GLN A 165 -7.36 -16.02 8.01
CA GLN A 165 -7.82 -17.20 7.28
C GLN A 165 -7.61 -17.06 5.76
N LYS A 166 -7.75 -15.84 5.25
CA LYS A 166 -7.57 -15.50 3.83
C LYS A 166 -6.12 -15.52 3.39
N ALA A 167 -5.18 -15.21 4.29
CA ALA A 167 -3.75 -15.27 4.04
C ALA A 167 -3.16 -16.70 4.08
N ASP A 168 -3.97 -17.76 4.21
CA ASP A 168 -3.49 -19.16 4.32
C ASP A 168 -2.80 -19.73 3.04
N ILE A 169 -2.36 -18.91 2.09
CA ILE A 169 -1.48 -19.35 0.99
C ILE A 169 -0.04 -18.93 1.33
N GLU A 170 0.92 -19.84 1.21
CA GLU A 170 2.33 -19.54 1.46
C GLU A 170 2.86 -18.49 0.48
N GLY A 171 3.56 -17.47 0.99
CA GLY A 171 4.08 -16.38 0.16
C GLY A 171 3.00 -15.42 -0.35
N VAL A 172 1.81 -15.43 0.28
CA VAL A 172 0.75 -14.44 0.05
C VAL A 172 0.75 -13.37 1.13
N CYS A 173 0.73 -12.12 0.67
CA CYS A 173 0.36 -10.97 1.47
C CYS A 173 -1.04 -10.54 1.08
N VAL A 174 -1.98 -10.50 2.04
CA VAL A 174 -3.32 -9.94 1.86
C VAL A 174 -3.38 -8.60 2.57
N LEU A 175 -3.54 -7.52 1.81
CA LEU A 175 -3.76 -6.18 2.33
C LEU A 175 -5.20 -5.76 2.04
N THR A 176 -6.01 -5.54 3.08
CA THR A 176 -7.44 -5.22 2.91
C THR A 176 -7.82 -3.86 3.46
N ALA A 177 -8.51 -3.05 2.67
CA ALA A 177 -9.09 -1.79 3.09
C ALA A 177 -10.53 -2.03 3.56
N SER A 178 -10.69 -2.26 4.86
CA SER A 178 -11.97 -2.75 5.37
C SER A 178 -12.87 -1.60 5.82
N ALA A 179 -13.42 -0.88 4.85
CA ALA A 179 -14.35 0.20 5.14
C ALA A 179 -15.69 -0.34 5.69
N ALA A 180 -16.08 0.10 6.89
CA ALA A 180 -17.40 -0.21 7.45
C ALA A 180 -18.56 0.46 6.68
N THR A 181 -18.26 1.49 5.88
CA THR A 181 -19.24 2.22 5.08
C THR A 181 -18.69 2.62 3.71
N ARG A 182 -19.58 2.80 2.73
CA ARG A 182 -19.22 3.34 1.40
C ARG A 182 -18.48 4.66 1.47
N LYS A 183 -18.89 5.55 2.38
CA LYS A 183 -18.28 6.87 2.57
C LYS A 183 -16.84 6.78 3.10
N ALA A 184 -16.54 5.75 3.89
CA ALA A 184 -15.19 5.47 4.37
C ALA A 184 -14.31 4.84 3.28
N LEU A 185 -14.91 4.10 2.34
CA LEU A 185 -14.20 3.50 1.20
C LEU A 185 -13.88 4.53 0.11
N ALA A 186 -14.90 5.24 -0.36
CA ALA A 186 -14.82 6.23 -1.42
C ALA A 186 -15.40 7.56 -0.91
N PRO A 187 -14.57 8.39 -0.25
CA PRO A 187 -15.01 9.70 0.20
C PRO A 187 -15.50 10.56 -0.97
N ILE A 188 -16.59 11.29 -0.75
CA ILE A 188 -17.21 12.11 -1.79
C ILE A 188 -16.23 13.20 -2.26
N GLY A 189 -16.05 13.32 -3.57
CA GLY A 189 -15.21 14.35 -4.18
C GLY A 189 -13.74 13.97 -4.30
N GLU A 190 -13.32 12.82 -3.79
CA GLU A 190 -11.95 12.33 -3.95
C GLU A 190 -11.73 11.64 -5.29
N LYS A 191 -10.48 11.72 -5.78
CA LYS A 191 -10.08 11.09 -7.05
C LYS A 191 -10.06 9.57 -6.94
N PHE A 192 -9.66 9.04 -5.79
CA PHE A 192 -9.45 7.62 -5.53
C PHE A 192 -10.26 7.18 -4.31
N THR A 193 -10.39 5.87 -4.10
CA THR A 193 -10.79 5.35 -2.79
C THR A 193 -9.74 5.73 -1.75
N ALA A 194 -10.13 5.83 -0.48
CA ALA A 194 -9.26 6.31 0.58
C ALA A 194 -7.97 5.48 0.66
N PHE A 195 -8.09 4.15 0.69
CA PHE A 195 -6.95 3.26 0.75
C PHE A 195 -6.09 3.31 -0.52
N THR A 196 -6.68 3.15 -1.71
CA THR A 196 -5.89 3.14 -2.94
C THR A 196 -5.21 4.49 -3.20
N GLY A 197 -5.83 5.60 -2.80
CA GLY A 197 -5.21 6.92 -2.85
C GLY A 197 -3.91 6.98 -2.03
N GLU A 198 -3.91 6.48 -0.79
CA GLU A 198 -2.71 6.45 0.04
C GLU A 198 -1.69 5.40 -0.45
N LEU A 199 -2.13 4.24 -0.95
CA LEU A 199 -1.24 3.25 -1.57
C LEU A 199 -0.50 3.84 -2.77
N ILE A 200 -1.21 4.48 -3.69
CA ILE A 200 -0.62 5.18 -4.84
C ILE A 200 0.37 6.25 -4.35
N HIS A 201 0.02 7.01 -3.31
CA HIS A 201 0.91 8.01 -2.75
C HIS A 201 2.22 7.40 -2.25
N VAL A 202 2.16 6.29 -1.51
CA VAL A 202 3.34 5.59 -1.00
C VAL A 202 4.19 5.04 -2.15
N LEU A 203 3.60 4.43 -3.16
CA LEU A 203 4.32 3.91 -4.32
C LEU A 203 4.99 5.01 -5.15
N CYS A 204 4.34 6.18 -5.29
CA CYS A 204 4.85 7.28 -6.11
C CYS A 204 5.91 8.13 -5.39
N ASN A 205 5.77 8.32 -4.08
CA ASN A 205 6.64 9.24 -3.33
C ASN A 205 7.67 8.51 -2.48
N GLY A 206 7.43 7.24 -2.15
CA GLY A 206 8.24 6.49 -1.21
C GLY A 206 7.99 6.86 0.26
N VAL A 207 8.79 6.28 1.14
CA VAL A 207 8.76 6.51 2.59
C VAL A 207 10.13 7.04 3.03
N SER A 208 10.15 8.29 3.52
CA SER A 208 11.38 8.95 3.95
C SER A 208 11.97 8.32 5.21
N GLY A 209 13.30 8.22 5.28
CA GLY A 209 14.00 7.62 6.43
C GLY A 209 13.93 6.10 6.49
N SER A 210 13.40 5.47 5.43
CA SER A 210 13.29 4.01 5.30
C SER A 210 14.33 3.45 4.32
N GLY A 211 14.36 2.13 4.19
CA GLY A 211 15.31 1.42 3.30
C GLY A 211 15.10 1.69 1.81
N GLU A 212 16.00 1.16 0.99
CA GLU A 212 16.00 1.30 -0.49
C GLU A 212 14.77 0.68 -1.17
N PHE A 213 14.10 -0.25 -0.50
CA PHE A 213 12.99 -1.01 -1.06
C PHE A 213 11.72 -0.83 -0.23
N LEU A 214 10.58 -0.84 -0.90
CA LEU A 214 9.25 -0.89 -0.30
C LEU A 214 8.81 -2.35 -0.24
N ASP A 215 8.93 -2.95 0.94
CA ASP A 215 8.28 -4.23 1.25
C ASP A 215 6.83 -4.05 1.69
N MET A 216 6.08 -5.15 1.74
CA MET A 216 4.66 -5.11 2.07
C MET A 216 4.40 -4.60 3.50
N THR A 217 5.31 -4.83 4.44
CA THR A 217 5.20 -4.29 5.81
C THR A 217 5.34 -2.78 5.81
N MET A 218 6.35 -2.25 5.14
CA MET A 218 6.57 -0.82 5.01
C MET A 218 5.44 -0.13 4.27
N ILE A 219 4.89 -0.76 3.22
CA ILE A 219 3.72 -0.26 2.52
C ILE A 219 2.51 -0.23 3.46
N TYR A 220 2.28 -1.31 4.21
CA TYR A 220 1.20 -1.37 5.19
C TYR A 220 1.33 -0.26 6.23
N ASP A 221 2.46 -0.15 6.92
CA ASP A 221 2.68 0.83 7.98
C ASP A 221 2.49 2.26 7.46
N ALA A 222 3.09 2.58 6.31
CA ALA A 222 2.97 3.91 5.72
C ALA A 222 1.53 4.24 5.27
N VAL A 223 0.80 3.26 4.73
CA VAL A 223 -0.62 3.46 4.38
C VAL A 223 -1.48 3.61 5.64
N SER A 224 -1.27 2.76 6.64
CA SER A 224 -1.98 2.81 7.94
C SER A 224 -1.79 4.14 8.65
N ASP A 225 -0.56 4.64 8.75
CA ASP A 225 -0.24 5.94 9.35
C ASP A 225 -0.97 7.08 8.64
N ARG A 226 -1.02 7.03 7.31
CA ARG A 226 -1.69 8.06 6.50
C ARG A 226 -3.21 7.99 6.64
N LEU A 227 -3.78 6.79 6.71
CA LEU A 227 -5.20 6.59 6.93
C LEU A 227 -5.63 6.98 8.35
N ALA A 228 -4.80 6.75 9.37
CA ALA A 228 -5.06 7.14 10.75
C ALA A 228 -5.20 8.66 10.93
N ASN A 229 -4.60 9.44 10.03
CA ASN A 229 -4.74 10.90 10.01
C ASN A 229 -6.06 11.37 9.34
N ARG A 230 -6.89 10.45 8.84
CA ARG A 230 -8.15 10.75 8.14
C ARG A 230 -9.34 10.40 9.04
N GLN A 231 -10.27 11.34 9.17
CA GLN A 231 -11.46 11.10 9.98
C GLN A 231 -12.40 10.09 9.32
N GLY A 232 -12.80 9.07 10.08
CA GLY A 232 -13.82 8.10 9.67
C GLY A 232 -13.37 7.06 8.66
N VAL A 233 -12.06 6.94 8.41
CA VAL A 233 -11.49 5.87 7.60
C VAL A 233 -10.90 4.80 8.53
N PRO A 234 -11.30 3.52 8.41
CA PRO A 234 -10.77 2.48 9.27
C PRO A 234 -9.34 2.11 8.90
N GLU A 235 -8.64 1.55 9.88
CA GLU A 235 -7.31 0.98 9.69
C GLU A 235 -7.37 -0.20 8.71
N PRO A 236 -6.47 -0.26 7.71
CA PRO A 236 -6.39 -1.41 6.84
C PRO A 236 -5.95 -2.63 7.66
N GLN A 237 -6.21 -3.82 7.12
CA GLN A 237 -5.82 -5.06 7.77
C GLN A 237 -4.76 -5.76 6.94
N PHE A 238 -3.80 -6.36 7.63
CA PHE A 238 -2.66 -7.04 7.03
C PHE A 238 -2.62 -8.49 7.47
N GLY A 239 -2.70 -9.40 6.51
CA GLY A 239 -2.56 -10.83 6.72
C GLY A 239 -1.41 -11.38 5.90
N THR A 240 -0.51 -12.12 6.53
CA THR A 240 0.63 -12.73 5.85
C THR A 240 0.80 -14.19 6.27
N ARG A 241 1.44 -14.97 5.41
CA ARG A 241 1.90 -16.34 5.73
C ARG A 241 3.30 -16.55 5.18
N GLY A 242 4.17 -17.19 5.96
CA GLY A 242 5.59 -17.33 5.61
C GLY A 242 6.28 -15.97 5.52
N HIS A 243 7.08 -15.76 4.48
CA HIS A 243 7.80 -14.49 4.23
C HIS A 243 6.96 -13.45 3.46
N GLY A 244 5.62 -13.55 3.48
CA GLY A 244 4.74 -12.65 2.74
C GLY A 244 4.91 -11.18 3.13
N ALA A 245 5.25 -10.90 4.38
CA ALA A 245 5.50 -9.56 4.91
C ALA A 245 6.76 -8.87 4.31
N ASP A 246 7.75 -9.69 3.93
CA ASP A 246 9.05 -9.26 3.42
C ASP A 246 9.08 -9.12 1.89
N ILE A 247 7.93 -9.34 1.22
CA ILE A 247 7.83 -9.21 -0.22
C ILE A 247 8.07 -7.76 -0.61
N VAL A 248 9.17 -7.49 -1.32
CA VAL A 248 9.41 -6.20 -1.97
C VAL A 248 8.49 -6.06 -3.17
N LEU A 249 7.78 -4.94 -3.24
CA LEU A 249 6.92 -4.59 -4.37
C LEU A 249 7.58 -3.57 -5.31
N ALA A 250 8.34 -2.63 -4.77
CA ALA A 250 8.92 -1.52 -5.53
C ALA A 250 10.21 -0.97 -4.91
N ARG A 251 10.94 -0.16 -5.68
CA ARG A 251 12.00 0.69 -5.12
C ARG A 251 11.39 1.83 -4.32
N ASN A 252 12.00 2.18 -3.19
CA ASN A 252 11.61 3.34 -2.41
C ASN A 252 12.16 4.60 -3.06
N ARG A 253 11.28 5.40 -3.68
CA ARG A 253 11.65 6.66 -4.35
C ARG A 253 12.12 7.76 -3.40
N ALA A 254 11.80 7.66 -2.11
CA ALA A 254 12.30 8.58 -1.09
C ALA A 254 13.69 8.19 -0.55
N PHE A 255 14.23 7.03 -0.96
CA PHE A 255 15.53 6.59 -0.49
C PHE A 255 16.63 7.52 -1.01
N THR A 256 17.30 8.18 -0.08
CA THR A 256 18.53 8.89 -0.34
C THR A 256 19.67 8.04 0.22
N ALA A 257 20.52 7.49 -0.65
CA ALA A 257 21.72 6.82 -0.19
C ALA A 257 22.53 7.81 0.64
N ALA A 258 22.96 7.41 1.84
CA ALA A 258 23.93 8.19 2.57
C ALA A 258 25.16 8.38 1.68
N ILE A 259 25.47 9.63 1.33
CA ILE A 259 26.73 9.94 0.65
C ILE A 259 27.81 9.50 1.64
N ASN A 260 28.57 8.49 1.27
CA ASN A 260 29.69 8.04 2.07
C ASN A 260 30.76 9.14 1.94
N GLU A 261 30.84 10.05 2.91
CA GLU A 261 31.81 11.18 2.91
C GLU A 261 33.28 10.72 2.85
N ASN A 262 33.53 9.40 2.92
CA ASN A 262 34.85 8.77 2.79
C ASN A 262 35.20 8.26 1.38
N GLU A 263 34.33 8.41 0.38
CA GLU A 263 34.68 8.16 -1.03
C GLU A 263 34.55 9.46 -1.83
N VAL A 264 35.54 10.34 -1.68
CA VAL A 264 35.83 11.37 -2.68
C VAL A 264 36.56 10.67 -3.83
N PRO A 265 36.06 10.70 -5.08
CA PRO A 265 36.87 10.32 -6.23
C PRO A 265 38.08 11.26 -6.31
N ILE A 266 39.27 10.74 -6.06
CA ILE A 266 40.53 11.44 -6.34
C ILE A 266 40.73 11.42 -7.85
N ASP A 267 40.00 12.26 -8.59
CA ASP A 267 40.40 12.69 -9.92
C ASP A 267 39.64 13.95 -10.36
N MET A 268 40.12 15.12 -9.90
CA MET A 268 39.97 16.44 -10.55
C MET A 268 40.84 17.46 -9.80
N ALA A 269 42.09 17.10 -9.46
CA ALA A 269 43.01 17.97 -8.74
C ALA A 269 43.92 18.83 -9.64
N ASP A 270 43.82 18.73 -10.97
CA ASP A 270 44.76 19.40 -11.88
C ASP A 270 44.05 20.25 -12.93
N SER A 271 43.40 21.36 -12.55
CA SER A 271 43.22 22.50 -13.47
C SER A 271 42.56 23.74 -12.85
N TYR A 272 43.13 24.36 -11.82
CA TYR A 272 42.96 25.82 -11.62
C TYR A 272 44.16 26.43 -10.87
N PRO A 273 44.89 27.40 -11.44
CA PRO A 273 45.95 28.09 -10.72
C PRO A 273 45.34 29.07 -9.69
N LEU A 274 45.72 28.89 -8.42
CA LEU A 274 45.45 29.82 -7.31
C LEU A 274 46.54 30.90 -7.26
N ASN A 275 46.20 32.10 -7.74
CA ASN A 275 46.81 33.40 -7.39
C ASN A 275 45.90 34.46 -8.03
N THR A 276 45.40 35.53 -7.41
CA THR A 276 45.84 36.35 -6.28
C THR A 276 44.64 37.24 -5.93
N LEU A 277 44.37 37.53 -4.66
CA LEU A 277 44.08 38.91 -4.20
C LEU A 277 43.98 39.00 -2.68
N ALA A 278 44.76 39.94 -2.16
CA ALA A 278 44.98 40.26 -0.77
C ALA A 278 43.79 40.98 -0.10
N ALA A 279 43.82 40.97 1.22
CA ALA A 279 42.82 41.44 2.17
C ALA A 279 42.57 42.96 2.18
N ALA A 280 41.34 43.37 2.51
CA ALA A 280 40.94 44.35 3.56
C ALA A 280 39.38 44.51 3.58
N PRO A 281 38.75 45.22 4.54
CA PRO A 281 38.43 44.77 5.89
C PRO A 281 36.91 44.77 6.21
N ALA A 282 36.61 44.30 7.43
CA ALA A 282 35.37 44.34 8.23
C ALA A 282 34.08 45.04 7.73
N SER A 283 32.98 44.36 8.09
CA SER A 283 31.59 44.82 8.26
C SER A 283 30.69 44.85 7.03
N LEU A 284 29.78 43.87 6.98
CA LEU A 284 28.33 44.00 6.77
C LEU A 284 27.74 42.59 6.70
N GLN A 285 27.09 42.14 7.78
CA GLN A 285 26.15 41.02 7.70
C GLN A 285 24.90 41.48 6.94
N PRO A 286 24.36 40.62 6.08
CA PRO A 286 22.92 40.41 6.02
C PRO A 286 22.55 38.91 6.16
N PRO A 287 21.26 38.60 6.41
CA PRO A 287 20.85 37.64 7.43
C PRO A 287 20.74 36.21 6.89
N ASP A 288 21.28 35.25 7.62
CA ASP A 288 21.14 33.84 7.27
C ASP A 288 19.94 33.23 8.00
N ARG A 289 18.91 32.97 7.18
CA ARG A 289 17.89 31.90 7.27
C ARG A 289 17.05 31.80 8.54
N GLY A 290 15.75 32.03 8.36
CA GLY A 290 14.67 31.87 9.35
C GLY A 290 14.46 30.44 9.87
N LEU A 291 15.50 29.84 10.43
CA LEU A 291 15.39 28.67 11.27
C LEU A 291 15.18 29.12 12.72
N PRO A 292 14.23 28.53 13.46
CA PRO A 292 14.05 28.83 14.88
C PRO A 292 15.35 28.58 15.67
N PRO A 293 15.54 29.29 16.80
CA PRO A 293 16.75 29.17 17.60
C PRO A 293 16.97 27.73 18.09
N VAL A 294 18.23 27.33 18.21
CA VAL A 294 18.61 26.03 18.77
C VAL A 294 18.25 26.02 20.25
N VAL A 295 17.38 25.10 20.65
CA VAL A 295 16.92 24.93 22.04
C VAL A 295 17.69 23.84 22.79
N GLY A 296 18.48 23.01 22.09
CA GLY A 296 19.37 22.03 22.70
C GLY A 296 20.20 21.27 21.66
N THR A 297 21.14 20.44 22.13
CA THR A 297 21.92 19.54 21.26
C THR A 297 21.91 18.12 21.83
N TYR A 298 21.81 17.11 20.96
CA TYR A 298 21.88 15.70 21.36
C TYR A 298 22.71 14.90 20.37
N LYS A 299 23.75 14.22 20.85
CA LYS A 299 24.71 13.44 20.03
C LYS A 299 25.23 14.24 18.81
N GLY A 300 25.45 15.53 19.00
CA GLY A 300 25.94 16.43 17.95
C GLY A 300 24.88 17.02 17.01
N ILE A 301 23.59 16.70 17.20
CA ILE A 301 22.49 17.23 16.38
C ILE A 301 21.82 18.40 17.09
N GLU A 302 21.63 19.52 16.38
CA GLU A 302 20.91 20.70 16.87
C GLU A 302 19.40 20.46 16.91
N ILE A 303 18.81 20.60 18.09
CA ILE A 303 17.36 20.51 18.30
C ILE A 303 16.81 21.93 18.34
N ARG A 304 15.85 22.23 17.45
CA ARG A 304 15.21 23.55 17.31
C ARG A 304 13.73 23.55 17.69
N SER A 305 13.23 22.42 18.22
CA SER A 305 11.85 22.26 18.69
C SER A 305 11.84 21.88 20.17
N GLU A 306 11.23 22.73 20.99
CA GLU A 306 11.11 22.54 22.44
C GLU A 306 10.29 21.28 22.79
N ARG A 307 9.30 20.94 21.94
CA ARG A 307 8.50 19.71 22.07
C ARG A 307 9.37 18.45 21.89
N VAL A 308 10.28 18.48 20.93
CA VAL A 308 11.22 17.36 20.66
C VAL A 308 12.20 17.20 21.81
N LEU A 309 12.74 18.31 22.32
CA LEU A 309 13.64 18.30 23.47
C LEU A 309 12.96 17.70 24.72
N LEU A 310 11.71 18.09 25.00
CA LEU A 310 10.95 17.61 26.16
C LEU A 310 10.58 16.12 26.07
N GLN A 311 10.31 15.59 24.87
CA GLN A 311 10.09 14.15 24.69
C GLN A 311 11.37 13.36 24.98
N PHE A 312 12.52 13.86 24.52
CA PHE A 312 13.81 13.21 24.79
C PHE A 312 14.18 13.23 26.27
N LEU A 313 14.01 14.37 26.97
CA LEU A 313 14.30 14.44 28.40
C LEU A 313 13.42 13.50 29.24
N ARG A 314 12.15 13.28 28.85
CA ARG A 314 11.26 12.31 29.51
C ARG A 314 11.69 10.86 29.28
N SER A 315 12.20 10.51 28.10
CA SER A 315 12.72 9.17 27.82
C SER A 315 13.97 8.80 28.64
N GLN A 316 14.72 9.79 29.13
CA GLN A 316 15.90 9.57 29.97
C GLN A 316 15.57 9.47 31.47
N GLN A 317 14.45 10.06 31.91
CA GLN A 317 14.02 9.95 33.32
C GLN A 317 13.25 8.66 33.64
N GLY A 318 12.83 7.87 32.64
CA GLY A 318 12.16 6.58 32.85
C GLY A 318 13.08 5.40 33.19
N GLY A 319 14.40 5.61 33.26
CA GLY A 319 15.41 4.56 33.42
C GLY A 319 16.00 4.39 34.82
N ASN A 320 15.53 5.11 35.84
CA ASN A 320 16.09 4.99 37.20
C ASN A 320 14.99 4.97 38.27
N SER A 321 14.41 3.79 38.49
CA SER A 321 13.58 3.47 39.67
C SER A 321 13.58 1.95 39.88
N SER A 322 14.69 1.41 40.39
CA SER A 322 14.78 0.09 41.02
C SER A 322 16.07 0.00 41.83
N GLU A 323 16.04 0.57 43.04
CA GLU A 323 16.67 0.04 44.24
C GLU A 323 15.68 0.21 45.40
#